data_AF-A0A8X6L402-F1
#
_entry.id   AF-A0A8X6L402-F1
#
_cell.length_a   1.000
_cell.length_b   1.000
_cell.length_c   1.000
_cell.angle_alpha   90.00
_cell.angle_beta   90.00
_cell.angle_gamma   90.00
#
_symmetry.space_group_name_H-M   'P 1'
#
loop_
_entity.id
_entity.type
_entity.pdbx_description
1 polymer ?
#
loop_
_entity_poly.entity_id
_entity_poly.type
_entity_poly.pdbx_seq_one_letter_code
_entity_poly.pdbx_strand_id
1 'polypeptide(L)'
;MKDYLRRLLTKKEELNIYQSIIPVNPQNEEPILDINDFSSISKVFRITAWIRRFINNLKLKKEDRIKTPLSAEEIEEAEEIWIKKVQPENFGIDINCLEENKNLPKDSKIRDLNPFLNEKGILRISGRLQQSTLSYHKKHPILIPAKIRFTELLVKDAHEKVLHSGVADTLI
;
A
#
# COMPACT_ATOMS: atom_id res chain seq x y z
N MET A 1 -33.99 -36.02 -15.00
CA MET A 1 -34.32 -34.61 -15.37
C MET A 1 -34.51 -33.70 -14.15
N LYS A 2 -35.18 -34.17 -13.07
CA LYS A 2 -35.43 -33.36 -11.86
C LYS A 2 -34.17 -32.97 -11.06
N ASP A 3 -33.15 -33.84 -10.99
CA ASP A 3 -31.91 -33.55 -10.23
C ASP A 3 -31.01 -32.47 -10.87
N TYR A 4 -31.05 -32.36 -12.20
CA TYR A 4 -30.30 -31.35 -12.93
C TYR A 4 -30.86 -29.94 -12.66
N LEU A 5 -32.19 -29.81 -12.65
CA LEU A 5 -32.87 -28.56 -12.32
C LEU A 5 -32.65 -28.15 -10.85
N ARG A 6 -32.60 -29.13 -9.93
CA ARG A 6 -32.30 -28.87 -8.52
C ARG A 6 -30.90 -28.30 -8.32
N ARG A 7 -29.88 -28.85 -9.02
CA ARG A 7 -28.51 -28.32 -8.99
C ARG A 7 -28.39 -26.92 -9.59
N LEU A 8 -29.11 -26.64 -10.67
CA LEU A 8 -29.12 -25.32 -11.29
C LEU A 8 -29.80 -24.27 -10.40
N LEU A 9 -30.86 -24.64 -9.68
CA LEU A 9 -31.54 -23.78 -8.71
C LEU A 9 -30.63 -23.45 -7.52
N THR A 10 -29.97 -24.45 -6.92
CA THR A 10 -29.00 -24.21 -5.83
C THR A 10 -27.82 -23.34 -6.26
N LYS A 11 -27.32 -23.51 -7.50
CA LYS A 11 -26.21 -22.70 -8.02
C LYS A 11 -26.62 -21.25 -8.29
N LYS A 12 -27.89 -21.05 -8.70
CA LYS A 12 -28.49 -19.72 -8.91
C LYS A 12 -28.79 -19.02 -7.57
N GLU A 13 -29.18 -19.77 -6.55
CA GLU A 13 -29.31 -19.30 -5.17
C GLU A 13 -27.95 -18.94 -4.56
N GLU A 14 -26.91 -19.75 -4.75
CA GLU A 14 -25.54 -19.42 -4.34
C GLU A 14 -25.01 -18.14 -5.04
N LEU A 15 -25.23 -18.01 -6.35
CA LEU A 15 -24.87 -16.79 -7.11
C LEU A 15 -25.62 -15.53 -6.62
N ASN A 16 -26.90 -15.68 -6.26
CA ASN A 16 -27.68 -14.59 -5.67
C ASN A 16 -27.18 -14.21 -4.26
N ILE A 17 -26.67 -15.18 -3.48
CA ILE A 17 -26.06 -14.89 -2.17
C ILE A 17 -24.80 -14.03 -2.35
N TYR A 18 -23.95 -14.31 -3.35
CA TYR A 18 -22.79 -13.45 -3.67
C TYR A 18 -23.19 -12.05 -4.14
N GLN A 19 -24.31 -11.91 -4.85
CA GLN A 19 -24.86 -10.61 -5.25
C GLN A 19 -25.57 -9.86 -4.11
N SER A 20 -25.92 -10.55 -3.02
CA SER A 20 -26.51 -9.97 -1.81
C SER A 20 -25.49 -9.51 -0.75
N ILE A 21 -24.19 -9.73 -1.01
CA ILE A 21 -23.13 -9.11 -0.20
C ILE A 21 -23.08 -7.64 -0.59
N ILE A 22 -23.91 -6.84 0.08
CA ILE A 22 -23.93 -5.38 0.24
C ILE A 22 -23.34 -4.61 -0.96
N PRO A 23 -24.12 -3.79 -1.70
CA PRO A 23 -23.53 -2.80 -2.59
C PRO A 23 -22.80 -1.77 -1.71
N VAL A 24 -21.55 -2.06 -1.35
CA VAL A 24 -20.68 -1.14 -0.65
C VAL A 24 -20.37 -0.04 -1.66
N ASN A 25 -20.87 1.15 -1.36
CA ASN A 25 -20.56 2.35 -2.13
C ASN A 25 -19.05 2.60 -2.00
N PRO A 26 -18.25 2.51 -3.08
CA PRO A 26 -16.78 2.57 -3.01
C PRO A 26 -16.23 3.91 -2.53
N GLN A 27 -17.10 4.91 -2.29
CA GLN A 27 -16.73 6.25 -1.84
C GLN A 27 -16.81 6.44 -0.31
N ASN A 28 -17.40 5.50 0.45
CA ASN A 28 -17.59 5.58 1.91
C ASN A 28 -17.13 4.31 2.64
N GLU A 29 -16.00 3.72 2.23
CA GLU A 29 -15.39 2.64 3.00
C GLU A 29 -14.52 3.23 4.11
N GLU A 30 -14.98 3.15 5.36
CA GLU A 30 -14.09 3.33 6.50
C GLU A 30 -12.92 2.35 6.33
N PRO A 31 -11.67 2.82 6.51
CA PRO A 31 -10.53 1.97 6.29
C PRO A 31 -10.56 0.79 7.25
N ILE A 32 -10.37 -0.44 6.73
CA ILE A 32 -10.32 -1.69 7.52
C ILE A 32 -9.33 -1.59 8.70
N LEU A 33 -8.33 -0.72 8.59
CA LEU A 33 -7.39 -0.36 9.65
C LEU A 33 -7.24 1.16 9.69
N ASP A 34 -7.46 1.77 10.86
CA ASP A 34 -7.02 3.13 11.15
C ASP A 34 -5.60 3.10 11.69
N ILE A 35 -4.69 3.82 11.05
CA ILE A 35 -3.28 3.91 11.46
C ILE A 35 -3.10 4.59 12.82
N ASN A 36 -4.06 5.41 13.24
CA ASN A 36 -4.01 6.13 14.52
C ASN A 36 -4.10 5.18 15.72
N ASP A 37 -4.68 3.99 15.55
CA ASP A 37 -4.79 2.96 16.60
C ASP A 37 -3.45 2.23 16.86
N PHE A 38 -2.40 2.55 16.09
CA PHE A 38 -1.14 1.85 16.14
C PHE A 38 0.02 2.73 16.63
N SER A 39 0.94 2.05 17.32
CA SER A 39 2.20 2.62 17.86
C SER A 39 3.45 2.03 17.21
N SER A 40 3.29 1.09 16.26
CA SER A 40 4.34 0.42 15.50
C SER A 40 3.88 0.24 14.04
N ILE A 41 4.66 0.77 13.09
CA ILE A 41 4.36 0.62 11.66
C ILE A 41 4.52 -0.83 11.19
N SER A 42 5.52 -1.55 11.70
CA SER A 42 5.77 -2.92 11.27
C SER A 42 4.68 -3.88 11.80
N LYS A 43 3.98 -3.55 12.90
CA LYS A 43 2.73 -4.23 13.28
C LYS A 43 1.62 -4.00 12.25
N VAL A 44 1.45 -2.77 11.78
CA VAL A 44 0.46 -2.42 10.74
C VAL A 44 0.71 -3.22 9.48
N PHE A 45 1.94 -3.23 8.95
CA PHE A 45 2.29 -3.98 7.74
C PHE A 45 2.02 -5.47 7.87
N ARG A 46 2.37 -6.08 9.02
CA ARG A 46 2.11 -7.51 9.25
C ARG A 46 0.62 -7.82 9.31
N ILE A 47 -0.19 -6.98 9.95
CA ILE A 47 -1.66 -7.17 10.00
C ILE A 47 -2.24 -7.05 8.59
N THR A 48 -1.86 -6.02 7.84
CA THR A 48 -2.30 -5.84 6.45
C THR A 48 -1.92 -7.03 5.57
N ALA A 49 -0.69 -7.54 5.69
CA ALA A 49 -0.23 -8.72 4.97
C ALA A 49 -1.05 -9.97 5.32
N TRP A 50 -1.35 -10.20 6.61
CA TRP A 50 -2.21 -11.31 7.04
C TRP A 50 -3.63 -11.21 6.49
N ILE A 51 -4.23 -10.02 6.51
CA ILE A 51 -5.57 -9.79 5.95
C ILE A 51 -5.57 -10.12 4.45
N ARG A 52 -4.57 -9.65 3.70
CA ARG A 52 -4.46 -9.97 2.27
C ARG A 52 -4.26 -11.45 2.00
N ARG A 53 -3.38 -12.12 2.75
CA ARG A 53 -3.18 -13.57 2.64
C ARG A 53 -4.47 -14.32 2.93
N PHE A 54 -5.22 -13.91 3.95
CA PHE A 54 -6.52 -14.50 4.26
C PHE A 54 -7.48 -14.37 3.08
N ILE A 55 -7.66 -13.16 2.54
CA ILE A 55 -8.51 -12.89 1.37
C ILE A 55 -8.08 -13.72 0.16
N ASN A 56 -6.79 -13.83 -0.11
CA ASN A 56 -6.27 -14.66 -1.20
C ASN A 56 -6.54 -16.15 -0.98
N ASN A 57 -6.35 -16.65 0.24
CA ASN A 57 -6.64 -18.04 0.61
C ASN A 57 -8.13 -18.40 0.51
N LEU A 58 -9.04 -17.44 0.64
CA LEU A 58 -10.48 -17.68 0.42
C LEU A 58 -10.79 -18.03 -1.04
N LYS A 59 -9.97 -17.56 -1.99
CA LYS A 59 -10.11 -17.86 -3.43
C LYS A 59 -9.50 -19.21 -3.82
N LEU A 60 -8.74 -19.85 -2.91
CA LEU A 60 -8.00 -21.07 -3.15
C LEU A 60 -8.69 -22.30 -2.52
N LYS A 61 -8.45 -23.47 -3.12
CA LYS A 61 -8.79 -24.76 -2.52
C LYS A 61 -7.99 -24.99 -1.23
N LYS A 62 -8.49 -25.83 -0.34
CA LYS A 62 -7.91 -26.03 0.99
C LYS A 62 -6.47 -26.55 0.94
N GLU A 63 -6.15 -27.39 -0.05
CA GLU A 63 -4.81 -27.90 -0.32
C GLU A 63 -3.82 -26.82 -0.77
N ASP A 64 -4.27 -25.84 -1.54
CA ASP A 64 -3.42 -24.79 -2.14
C ASP A 64 -3.23 -23.56 -1.23
N ARG A 65 -3.90 -23.52 -0.07
CA ARG A 65 -3.82 -22.39 0.87
C ARG A 65 -2.43 -22.28 1.48
N ILE A 66 -1.89 -21.06 1.47
CA ILE A 66 -0.62 -20.72 2.10
C ILE A 66 -0.80 -20.67 3.62
N LYS A 67 -0.04 -21.49 4.35
CA LYS A 67 -0.08 -21.63 5.81
C LYS A 67 1.26 -21.37 6.49
N THR A 68 2.26 -20.98 5.71
CA THR A 68 3.62 -20.65 6.18
C THR A 68 3.63 -19.32 6.93
N PRO A 69 4.75 -18.91 7.57
CA PRO A 69 4.92 -17.53 8.03
C PRO A 69 4.80 -16.51 6.88
N LEU A 70 4.60 -15.22 7.23
CA LEU A 70 4.61 -14.14 6.23
C LEU A 70 5.98 -14.07 5.55
N SER A 71 6.00 -13.93 4.23
CA SER A 71 7.22 -13.65 3.49
C SER A 71 7.60 -12.17 3.59
N ALA A 72 8.86 -11.84 3.28
CA ALA A 72 9.28 -10.45 3.14
C ALA A 72 8.49 -9.73 2.04
N GLU A 73 8.25 -10.40 0.92
CA GLU A 73 7.47 -9.88 -0.21
C GLU A 73 6.05 -9.46 0.21
N GLU A 74 5.34 -10.25 1.02
CA GLU A 74 4.00 -9.85 1.49
C GLU A 74 4.01 -8.63 2.42
N ILE A 75 5.09 -8.46 3.19
CA ILE A 75 5.27 -7.29 4.05
C ILE A 75 5.60 -6.07 3.17
N GLU A 76 6.46 -6.22 2.18
CA GLU A 76 6.79 -5.17 1.20
C GLU A 76 5.56 -4.74 0.41
N GLU A 77 4.74 -5.68 -0.07
CA GLU A 77 3.49 -5.33 -0.74
C GLU A 77 2.50 -4.63 0.21
N ALA A 78 2.46 -5.03 1.48
CA ALA A 78 1.63 -4.35 2.47
C ALA A 78 2.10 -2.91 2.70
N GLU A 79 3.40 -2.69 2.79
CA GLU A 79 3.99 -1.34 2.83
C GLU A 79 3.61 -0.52 1.59
N GLU A 80 3.76 -1.08 0.39
CA GLU A 80 3.39 -0.41 -0.86
C GLU A 80 1.92 0.01 -0.90
N ILE A 81 1.01 -0.79 -0.34
CA ILE A 81 -0.42 -0.44 -0.25
C ILE A 81 -0.64 0.79 0.61
N TRP A 82 0.02 0.87 1.77
CA TRP A 82 -0.09 2.05 2.62
C TRP A 82 0.51 3.29 1.96
N ILE A 83 1.63 3.15 1.26
CA ILE A 83 2.25 4.24 0.50
C ILE A 83 1.29 4.75 -0.58
N LYS A 84 0.70 3.84 -1.35
CA LYS A 84 -0.31 4.17 -2.39
C LYS A 84 -1.58 4.77 -1.83
N LYS A 85 -1.88 4.55 -0.55
CA LYS A 85 -3.00 5.20 0.13
C LYS A 85 -2.65 6.64 0.54
N VAL A 86 -1.50 6.84 1.21
CA VAL A 86 -1.16 8.16 1.77
C VAL A 86 -0.67 9.16 0.73
N GLN A 87 -0.07 8.71 -0.38
CA GLN A 87 0.45 9.63 -1.39
C GLN A 87 -0.67 10.44 -2.08
N PRO A 88 -1.76 9.84 -2.60
CA PRO A 88 -2.86 10.59 -3.20
C PRO A 88 -3.57 11.55 -2.22
N GLU A 89 -3.67 11.19 -0.95
CA GLU A 89 -4.27 12.05 0.10
C GLU A 89 -3.51 13.38 0.27
N ASN A 90 -2.20 13.39 -0.04
CA ASN A 90 -1.34 14.55 0.17
C ASN A 90 -0.77 15.19 -1.10
N PHE A 91 -0.66 14.42 -2.19
CA PHE A 91 -0.04 14.81 -3.46
C PHE A 91 -0.95 14.49 -4.66
N GLY A 92 -2.25 14.28 -4.45
CA GLY A 92 -3.17 13.81 -5.51
C GLY A 92 -3.16 14.67 -6.77
N ILE A 93 -3.08 16.00 -6.63
CA ILE A 93 -2.97 16.91 -7.78
C ILE A 93 -1.68 16.63 -8.56
N ASP A 94 -0.56 16.50 -7.86
CA ASP A 94 0.75 16.25 -8.46
C ASP A 94 0.78 14.88 -9.17
N ILE A 95 0.23 13.85 -8.53
CA ILE A 95 0.13 12.50 -9.07
C ILE A 95 -0.70 12.51 -10.37
N ASN A 96 -1.89 13.13 -10.35
CA ASN A 96 -2.73 13.22 -11.54
C ASN A 96 -2.02 13.95 -12.69
N CYS A 97 -1.29 15.04 -12.41
CA CYS A 97 -0.49 15.72 -13.42
C CYS A 97 0.60 14.80 -14.01
N LEU A 98 1.30 14.02 -13.18
CA LEU A 98 2.33 13.10 -13.62
C LEU A 98 1.77 11.94 -14.45
N GLU A 99 0.60 11.39 -14.07
CA GLU A 99 -0.10 10.34 -14.84
C GLU A 99 -0.50 10.84 -16.24
N GLU A 100 -0.96 12.08 -16.33
CA GLU A 100 -1.34 12.72 -17.60
C GLU A 100 -0.16 13.29 -18.40
N ASN A 101 1.08 13.08 -17.95
CA ASN A 101 2.30 13.66 -18.54
C ASN A 101 2.25 15.20 -18.64
N LYS A 102 1.59 15.86 -17.69
CA LYS A 102 1.50 17.32 -17.58
C LYS A 102 2.57 17.86 -16.63
N ASN A 103 2.89 19.13 -16.80
CA ASN A 103 3.75 19.85 -15.87
C ASN A 103 3.04 20.00 -14.51
N LEU A 104 3.82 19.89 -13.42
CA LEU A 104 3.31 20.14 -12.08
C LEU A 104 2.86 21.60 -11.89
N PRO A 105 1.86 21.84 -11.02
CA PRO A 105 1.46 23.19 -10.64
C PRO A 105 2.64 24.04 -10.14
N LYS A 106 2.59 25.35 -10.38
CA LYS A 106 3.68 26.26 -9.99
C LYS A 106 3.85 26.37 -8.47
N ASP A 107 2.79 26.13 -7.73
CA ASP A 107 2.65 26.14 -6.27
C ASP A 107 2.83 24.76 -5.64
N SER A 108 3.11 23.73 -6.44
CA SER A 108 3.40 22.38 -5.94
C SER A 108 4.64 22.40 -5.05
N LYS A 109 4.47 21.86 -3.83
CA LYS A 109 5.53 21.77 -2.82
C LYS A 109 6.65 20.81 -3.19
N ILE A 110 6.41 19.96 -4.19
CA ILE A 110 7.32 18.87 -4.56
C ILE A 110 7.96 19.10 -5.93
N ARG A 111 7.59 20.17 -6.65
CA ARG A 111 8.07 20.47 -7.99
C ARG A 111 9.59 20.47 -8.10
N ASP A 112 10.24 21.13 -7.14
CA ASP A 112 11.70 21.32 -7.17
C ASP A 112 12.46 20.04 -6.75
N LEU A 113 11.75 18.98 -6.34
CA LEU A 113 12.30 17.67 -6.01
C LEU A 113 12.41 16.75 -7.23
N ASN A 114 12.09 17.20 -8.44
CA ASN A 114 12.06 16.38 -9.66
C ASN A 114 11.30 15.04 -9.46
N PRO A 115 10.02 15.10 -9.08
CA PRO A 115 9.24 13.91 -8.75
C PRO A 115 8.79 13.17 -10.00
N PHE A 116 8.64 11.85 -9.88
CA PHE A 116 8.14 10.99 -10.95
C PHE A 116 7.39 9.78 -10.38
N LEU A 117 6.51 9.17 -11.17
CA LEU A 117 5.85 7.91 -10.83
C LEU A 117 6.66 6.74 -11.37
N ASN A 118 6.90 5.72 -10.54
CA ASN A 118 7.49 4.47 -11.03
C ASN A 118 6.42 3.58 -11.71
N GLU A 119 6.85 2.41 -12.22
CA GLU A 119 5.97 1.44 -12.87
C GLU A 119 4.81 0.94 -12.00
N LYS A 120 4.95 1.05 -10.66
CA LYS A 120 3.92 0.68 -9.70
C LYS A 120 2.97 1.84 -9.38
N GLY A 121 3.13 3.02 -9.96
CA GLY A 121 2.36 4.23 -9.64
C GLY A 121 2.73 4.86 -8.30
N ILE A 122 3.94 4.58 -7.77
CA ILE A 122 4.43 5.17 -6.52
C ILE A 122 5.25 6.41 -6.85
N LEU A 123 4.94 7.51 -6.15
CA LEU A 123 5.64 8.79 -6.28
C LEU A 123 7.04 8.69 -5.66
N ARG A 124 8.06 8.93 -6.48
CA ARG A 124 9.48 8.90 -6.12
C ARG A 124 10.17 10.20 -6.53
N ILE A 125 11.32 10.45 -5.92
CA ILE A 125 12.17 11.62 -6.18
C ILE A 125 13.33 11.18 -7.06
N SER A 126 13.68 11.99 -8.06
CA SER A 126 14.91 11.85 -8.81
C SER A 126 15.94 12.89 -8.33
N GLY A 127 17.23 12.63 -8.45
CA GLY A 127 18.22 13.57 -7.91
C GLY A 127 19.67 13.34 -8.34
N ARG A 128 20.57 13.99 -7.59
CA ARG A 128 22.02 14.05 -7.89
C ARG A 128 22.73 12.69 -7.87
N LEU A 129 22.10 11.69 -7.26
CA LEU A 129 22.65 10.33 -7.12
C LEU A 129 22.42 9.44 -8.34
N GLN A 130 21.84 9.97 -9.43
CA GLN A 130 21.59 9.23 -10.69
C GLN A 130 22.82 8.45 -11.19
N GLN A 131 24.00 9.07 -11.15
CA GLN A 131 25.27 8.47 -11.62
C GLN A 131 26.01 7.64 -10.56
N SER A 132 25.46 7.51 -9.36
CA SER A 132 26.09 6.70 -8.31
C SER A 132 25.90 5.19 -8.56
N THR A 133 26.76 4.38 -7.94
CA THR A 133 26.65 2.90 -7.92
C THR A 133 25.64 2.38 -6.88
N LEU A 134 24.86 3.27 -6.25
CA LEU A 134 23.87 2.90 -5.25
C LEU A 134 22.73 2.05 -5.83
N SER A 135 21.95 1.40 -4.96
CA SER A 135 20.76 0.69 -5.39
C SER A 135 19.67 1.66 -5.90
N TYR A 136 18.76 1.16 -6.72
CA TYR A 136 17.64 1.94 -7.26
C TYR A 136 16.86 2.68 -6.18
N HIS A 137 16.53 2.01 -5.07
CA HIS A 137 15.78 2.61 -3.96
C HIS A 137 16.50 3.78 -3.29
N LYS A 138 17.83 3.74 -3.23
CA LYS A 138 18.65 4.83 -2.69
C LYS A 138 18.79 5.99 -3.69
N LYS A 139 18.87 5.70 -4.98
CA LYS A 139 18.90 6.75 -6.02
C LYS A 139 17.56 7.46 -6.18
N HIS A 140 16.47 6.73 -5.99
CA HIS A 140 15.12 7.18 -6.24
C HIS A 140 14.23 6.98 -5.00
N PRO A 141 14.44 7.73 -3.91
CA PRO A 141 13.68 7.52 -2.68
C PRO A 141 12.19 7.75 -2.91
N ILE A 142 11.36 7.03 -2.14
CA ILE A 142 9.90 7.19 -2.13
C ILE A 142 9.57 8.49 -1.41
N LEU A 143 8.68 9.31 -2.00
CA LEU A 143 8.25 10.55 -1.39
C LEU A 143 7.09 10.28 -0.42
N ILE A 144 7.30 10.50 0.87
CA ILE A 144 6.29 10.29 1.91
C ILE A 144 5.87 11.65 2.50
N PRO A 145 4.56 11.91 2.73
CA PRO A 145 4.10 13.16 3.34
C PRO A 145 4.65 13.36 4.75
N ALA A 146 5.14 14.56 5.08
CA ALA A 146 5.88 14.75 6.35
C ALA A 146 5.01 14.72 7.62
N LYS A 147 3.76 15.21 7.57
CA LYS A 147 2.92 15.50 8.74
C LYS A 147 1.72 14.58 8.84
N ILE A 148 1.96 13.28 8.84
CA ILE A 148 0.93 12.25 9.01
C ILE A 148 1.42 11.14 9.94
N ARG A 149 0.48 10.46 10.60
CA ARG A 149 0.78 9.37 11.54
C ARG A 149 1.61 8.25 10.92
N PHE A 150 1.38 7.95 9.65
CA PHE A 150 2.17 6.98 8.89
C PHE A 150 3.68 7.27 8.96
N THR A 151 4.04 8.52 8.70
CA THR A 151 5.43 8.98 8.65
C THR A 151 6.07 9.01 10.03
N GLU A 152 5.32 9.41 11.05
CA GLU A 152 5.78 9.36 12.44
C GLU A 152 6.16 7.93 12.85
N LEU A 153 5.28 6.97 12.53
CA LEU A 153 5.54 5.56 12.85
C LEU A 153 6.69 4.99 12.04
N LEU A 154 6.84 5.41 10.77
CA LEU A 154 7.96 5.01 9.91
C LEU A 154 9.30 5.52 10.43
N VAL A 155 9.38 6.81 10.79
CA VAL A 155 10.58 7.42 11.37
C VAL A 155 10.92 6.79 12.71
N LYS A 156 9.91 6.53 13.55
CA LYS A 156 10.09 5.85 14.83
C LYS A 156 10.67 4.44 14.65
N ASP A 157 10.14 3.65 13.72
CA ASP A 157 10.63 2.30 13.42
C ASP A 157 12.08 2.32 12.90
N ALA A 158 12.42 3.28 12.03
CA ALA A 158 13.80 3.48 11.58
C ALA A 158 14.74 3.84 12.74
N HIS A 159 14.30 4.75 13.62
CA HIS A 159 15.06 5.17 14.79
C HIS A 159 15.30 4.02 15.80
N GLU A 160 14.29 3.19 16.04
CA GLU A 160 14.40 1.99 16.89
C GLU A 160 15.36 0.94 16.29
N LYS A 161 15.35 0.77 14.95
CA LYS A 161 16.26 -0.15 14.24
C LYS A 161 17.73 0.24 14.35
N VAL A 162 18.03 1.53 14.47
CA VAL A 162 19.40 2.02 14.72
C VAL A 162 19.74 2.12 16.21
N LEU A 163 19.01 1.40 17.07
CA LEU A 163 19.21 1.35 18.52
C LEU A 163 19.18 2.73 19.19
N HIS A 164 18.32 3.62 18.71
CA HIS A 164 18.23 5.00 19.18
C HIS A 164 19.53 5.80 19.01
N SER A 165 20.36 5.42 18.04
CA SER A 165 21.50 6.24 17.67
C SER A 165 21.05 7.65 17.23
N GLY A 166 21.99 8.58 17.17
CA GLY A 166 21.72 9.98 16.87
C GLY A 166 20.94 10.18 15.56
N VAL A 167 20.40 11.39 15.39
CA VAL A 167 19.58 11.76 14.21
C VAL A 167 20.26 11.44 12.88
N ALA A 168 21.59 11.55 12.81
CA ALA A 168 22.38 11.26 11.62
C ALA A 168 22.20 9.81 11.12
N ASP A 169 22.02 8.85 12.04
CA ASP A 169 21.86 7.44 11.71
C ASP A 169 20.40 7.09 11.36
N THR A 170 19.44 7.98 11.65
CA THR A 170 18.02 7.78 11.30
C THR A 170 17.69 8.32 9.91
N LEU A 171 18.44 9.30 9.40
CA LEU A 171 18.23 9.99 8.11
C LEU A 171 19.17 9.48 7.00
N ILE A 172 19.26 8.15 6.82
CA ILE A 172 20.15 7.50 5.83
C ILE A 172 19.56 7.54 4.42
#